data_AF-A0AAE8QIQ5-F1
#
_entry.id   AF-A0AAE8QIQ5-F1
#
_cell.length_a   1.000
_cell.length_b   1.000
_cell.length_c   1.000
_cell.angle_alpha   90.00
_cell.angle_beta   90.00
_cell.angle_gamma   90.00
#
_symmetry.space_group_name_H-M   'P 1'
#
loop_
_entity.id
_entity.type
_entity.pdbx_description
1 polymer ?
#
loop_
_entity_poly.entity_id
_entity_poly.type
_entity_poly.pdbx_seq_one_letter_code
_entity_poly.pdbx_strand_id
1 'polypeptide(L)' 'MNTQMQIVEVEPGYSYVVERTQLLDGVHLEVFRQPGYPDDAILFIGDNEILFAWTDEAAALFDELDTCEPIELLAI' A
#
# COMPACT_ATOMS: atom_id res chain seq x y z
N MET A 1 8.85 -1.87 8.94
CA MET A 1 7.82 -2.68 8.22
C MET A 1 8.42 -3.82 7.39
N ASN A 2 7.60 -4.68 6.77
CA ASN A 2 8.05 -5.65 5.74
C ASN A 2 7.29 -5.42 4.44
N THR A 3 8.00 -5.09 3.37
CA THR A 3 7.43 -4.79 2.05
C THR A 3 7.82 -5.88 1.04
N GLN A 4 6.83 -6.39 0.34
CA GLN A 4 6.97 -7.35 -0.75
C GLN A 4 6.50 -6.71 -2.06
N MET A 5 7.28 -6.90 -3.11
CA MET A 5 6.94 -6.41 -4.44
C MET A 5 6.61 -7.59 -5.35
N GLN A 6 5.49 -7.49 -6.06
CA GLN A 6 5.07 -8.45 -7.06
C GLN A 6 4.81 -7.74 -8.38
N ILE A 7 5.39 -8.27 -9.46
CA ILE A 7 5.10 -7.80 -10.83
C ILE A 7 4.07 -8.77 -11.42
N VAL A 8 2.98 -8.22 -11.95
CA VAL A 8 1.90 -8.98 -12.57
C VAL A 8 1.84 -8.60 -14.05
N GLU A 9 2.09 -9.56 -14.92
CA GLU A 9 1.88 -9.43 -16.36
C GLU A 9 0.46 -9.90 -16.71
N VAL A 10 -0.35 -9.02 -17.30
CA VAL A 10 -1.75 -9.32 -17.67
C VAL A 10 -1.81 -9.73 -19.13
N GLU A 11 -1.10 -9.00 -19.98
CA GLU A 11 -0.98 -9.24 -21.42
C GLU A 11 0.45 -8.92 -21.87
N PRO A 12 0.90 -9.44 -23.03
CA PRO A 12 2.24 -9.15 -23.54
C PRO A 12 2.48 -7.63 -23.67
N GLY A 13 3.40 -7.11 -22.86
CA GLY A 13 3.73 -5.68 -22.82
C GLY A 13 2.88 -4.84 -21.87
N TYR A 14 1.94 -5.45 -21.15
CA TYR A 14 1.15 -4.79 -20.10
C TYR A 14 1.35 -5.50 -18.75
N SER A 15 2.02 -4.80 -17.85
CA SER A 15 2.29 -5.26 -16.49
C SER A 15 2.02 -4.16 -15.47
N TYR A 16 1.62 -4.56 -14.27
CA TYR A 16 1.54 -3.68 -13.11
C TYR A 16 2.36 -4.21 -11.95
N VAL A 17 2.71 -3.31 -11.03
CA VAL A 17 3.44 -3.63 -9.81
C VAL A 17 2.48 -3.54 -8.64
N VAL A 18 2.51 -4.53 -7.75
CA VAL A 18 1.85 -4.49 -6.44
C VAL A 18 2.92 -4.45 -5.37
N GLU A 19 2.93 -3.39 -4.59
CA GLU A 19 3.76 -3.26 -3.39
C GLU A 19 2.89 -3.52 -2.17
N ARG A 20 3.10 -4.64 -1.49
CA ARG A 20 2.41 -4.98 -0.25
C ARG A 20 3.31 -4.69 0.94
N THR A 21 2.90 -3.80 1.81
CA THR A 21 3.60 -3.46 3.05
C THR A 21 2.79 -3.88 4.26
N GLN A 22 3.35 -4.80 5.06
CA GLN A 22 2.78 -5.14 6.36
C GLN A 22 3.10 -4.01 7.36
N LEU A 23 2.05 -3.36 7.88
CA LEU A 23 2.16 -2.27 8.85
C LEU A 23 2.16 -2.82 10.28
N LEU A 24 1.12 -3.58 10.62
CA LEU A 24 0.90 -4.21 11.93
C LEU A 24 0.24 -5.57 11.74
N ASP A 25 0.17 -6.42 12.78
CA ASP A 25 -0.56 -7.68 12.66
C ASP A 25 -2.02 -7.44 12.25
N GLY A 26 -2.48 -8.13 11.21
CA GLY A 26 -3.80 -7.93 10.62
C GLY A 26 -4.00 -6.62 9.82
N VAL A 27 -2.98 -5.76 9.68
CA VAL A 27 -3.05 -4.52 8.88
C VAL A 27 -1.94 -4.48 7.84
N HIS A 28 -2.33 -4.41 6.56
CA HIS A 28 -1.38 -4.27 5.46
C HIS A 28 -1.90 -3.31 4.39
N LEU A 29 -0.98 -2.66 3.72
CA LEU A 29 -1.23 -1.74 2.62
C LEU A 29 -0.77 -2.38 1.31
N GLU A 30 -1.59 -2.28 0.27
CA GLU A 30 -1.21 -2.62 -1.09
C GLU A 30 -1.26 -1.39 -1.98
N VAL A 31 -0.17 -1.11 -2.68
CA VAL A 31 -0.08 -0.02 -3.67
C VAL A 31 0.06 -0.64 -5.06
N PHE A 32 -0.86 -0.27 -5.94
CA PHE A 32 -0.96 -0.74 -7.32
C PHE A 32 -0.42 0.34 -8.24
N ARG A 33 0.70 0.05 -8.90
CA ARG A 33 1.35 0.98 -9.83
C ARG A 33 1.25 0.46 -11.26
N GLN A 34 0.65 1.27 -12.13
CA GLN A 34 0.34 0.90 -13.50
C GLN A 34 0.91 1.93 -14.48
N PRO A 35 1.71 1.54 -15.49
CA PRO A 35 2.23 2.48 -16.46
C PRO A 35 1.10 3.23 -17.20
N GLY A 36 1.09 4.56 -17.10
CA GLY A 36 0.14 5.42 -17.82
C GLY A 36 -1.22 5.60 -17.14
N TYR A 37 -1.41 5.08 -15.93
CA TYR A 37 -2.59 5.28 -15.10
C TYR A 37 -2.20 5.86 -13.73
N PRO A 38 -3.12 6.54 -13.03
CA PRO A 38 -2.93 6.91 -11.64
C PRO A 38 -2.68 5.66 -10.78
N ASP A 39 -1.84 5.80 -9.77
CA ASP A 39 -1.61 4.75 -8.78
C ASP A 39 -2.81 4.67 -7.83
N ASP A 40 -3.18 3.45 -7.44
CA ASP A 40 -4.26 3.17 -6.49
C ASP A 40 -3.73 2.39 -5.30
N ALA A 41 -4.41 2.45 -4.17
CA ALA A 41 -4.03 1.70 -2.99
C ALA A 41 -5.23 1.13 -2.23
N ILE A 42 -4.98 0.01 -1.56
CA ILE A 42 -5.94 -0.65 -0.67
C ILE A 42 -5.30 -0.84 0.70
N LEU A 43 -5.94 -0.27 1.73
CA LEU A 43 -5.59 -0.56 3.11
C LEU A 43 -6.50 -1.68 3.63
N PHE A 44 -5.88 -2.78 4.03
CA PHE A 44 -6.56 -3.93 4.63
C PHE A 44 -6.46 -3.86 6.14
N ILE A 45 -7.61 -3.96 6.82
CA ILE A 45 -7.73 -4.01 8.28
C ILE A 45 -8.58 -5.23 8.64
N GLY A 46 -7.92 -6.36 8.91
CA GLY A 46 -8.59 -7.67 9.01
C GLY A 46 -9.27 -8.03 7.68
N ASP A 47 -10.58 -8.23 7.72
CA ASP A 47 -11.40 -8.55 6.54
C ASP A 47 -11.96 -7.29 5.84
N ASN A 48 -11.60 -6.08 6.30
CA ASN A 48 -12.07 -4.83 5.71
C ASN A 48 -11.07 -4.28 4.71
N GLU A 49 -11.59 -3.72 3.63
CA GLU A 49 -10.82 -3.15 2.53
C GLU A 49 -11.20 -1.68 2.34
N ILE A 50 -10.21 -0.79 2.35
CA ILE A 50 -10.40 0.63 2.08
C ILE A 50 -9.61 0.98 0.82
N LEU A 51 -10.32 1.22 -0.27
CA LEU A 51 -9.75 1.65 -1.55
C LEU A 51 -9.62 3.17 -1.60
N PHE A 52 -8.46 3.67 -2.02
CA PHE A 52 -8.21 5.09 -2.21
C PHE A 52 -7.16 5.33 -3.30
N ALA A 53 -7.15 6.52 -3.87
CA ALA A 53 -6.12 6.92 -4.84
C ALA A 53 -4.78 7.11 -4.12
N TRP A 54 -3.70 6.58 -4.69
CA TRP A 54 -2.37 6.74 -4.13
C TRP A 54 -1.78 8.10 -4.54
N THR A 55 -1.95 9.10 -3.69
CA THR A 55 -1.44 10.46 -3.90
C THR A 55 -0.12 10.69 -3.15
N ASP A 56 0.60 11.75 -3.49
CA ASP A 56 1.82 12.17 -2.76
C ASP A 56 1.53 12.43 -1.27
N GLU A 57 0.35 12.95 -0.94
CA GLU A 57 -0.09 13.17 0.44
C GLU A 57 -0.30 11.86 1.20
N ALA A 58 -0.91 10.86 0.54
CA ALA A 58 -1.05 9.53 1.11
C ALA A 58 0.31 8.86 1.29
N ALA A 59 1.20 8.94 0.29
CA ALA A 59 2.55 8.40 0.37
C ALA A 59 3.32 8.99 1.57
N ALA A 60 3.26 10.32 1.77
CA ALA A 60 3.90 10.96 2.92
C ALA A 60 3.34 10.47 4.26
N LEU A 61 2.02 10.30 4.37
CA LEU A 61 1.37 9.77 5.57
C LEU A 61 1.90 8.36 5.94
N PHE A 62 1.98 7.47 4.94
CA PHE A 62 2.43 6.09 5.17
C PHE A 62 3.95 5.95 5.33
N ASP A 63 4.74 6.86 4.76
CA ASP A 63 6.19 6.92 4.99
C ASP A 63 6.51 7.32 6.45
N GLU A 64 5.70 8.21 7.06
CA GLU A 64 5.85 8.56 8.47
C GLU A 64 5.57 7.36 9.39
N LEU A 65 4.71 6.42 9.00
CA LEU A 65 4.39 5.24 9.81
C LEU A 65 5.57 4.27 9.98
N ASP A 66 6.55 4.25 9.06
CA ASP A 66 7.76 3.43 9.23
C ASP A 66 8.67 3.96 10.35
N THR A 67 8.39 5.17 10.85
CA THR A 67 9.07 5.77 12.01
C THR A 67 8.29 5.67 13.31
N CYS A 68 7.01 5.28 13.27
CA CYS A 68 6.14 5.21 14.44
C CYS A 68 6.28 3.87 15.19
N GLU A 69 6.30 3.92 16.52
CA GLU A 69 6.17 2.71 17.35
C GLU A 69 4.72 2.19 17.28
N PRO A 70 4.48 0.86 17.43
CA PRO A 70 3.13 0.27 17.36
C PRO A 70 2.06 0.93 18.25
N ILE A 71 2.47 1.59 19.35
CA ILE A 71 1.58 2.31 20.25
C ILE A 71 1.08 3.64 19.68
N GLU A 72 1.84 4.25 18.77
CA GLU A 72 1.55 5.56 18.18
C GLU A 72 0.53 5.46 17.04
N LEU A 73 0.40 4.26 16.43
CA LEU A 73 -0.60 3.95 15.41
C LEU A 73 -2.03 3.86 15.93
N LEU A 74 -2.25 3.80 17.26
CA LEU A 74 -3.58 3.76 17.88
C LEU A 74 -4.20 5.16 18.08
N ALA A 75 -3.43 6.22 17.84
CA ALA A 75 -3.82 7.61 18.13
C ALA A 75 -4.21 8.44 16.90
N ILE A 76 -4.14 7.83 15.70
CA ILE A 76 -4.43 8.47 14.40
C ILE A 76 -5.83 8.04 13.93
#